data_AF-A0A7W6QC84-F1
#
_entry.id   AF-A0A7W6QC84-F1
#
_cell.length_a   1.000
_cell.length_b   1.000
_cell.length_c   1.000
_cell.angle_alpha   90.00
_cell.angle_beta   90.00
_cell.angle_gamma   90.00
#
_symmetry.space_group_name_H-M   'P 1'
#
loop_
_entity.id
_entity.type
_entity.pdbx_description
1 polymer ?
#
loop_
_entity_poly.entity_id
_entity_poly.type
_entity_poly.pdbx_seq_one_letter_code
_entity_poly.pdbx_strand_id
1 'polypeptide(L)'
;MMLKALGSLVKILLGVSVITGLVLIVVSRWEDDSKTNQWYACEVKRIEHRIASDESGFYTSYCMEAEGYFRLSRCEISPSLSLPPSCYIPRWRSHF
;
A
#
# COMPACT_ATOMS: atom_id res chain seq x y z
N MET A 1 -13.08 -23.91 -41.08
CA MET A 1 -13.72 -23.25 -39.93
C MET A 1 -12.79 -23.06 -38.71
N MET A 2 -11.77 -23.91 -38.49
CA MET A 2 -10.85 -23.80 -37.34
C MET A 2 -10.00 -22.53 -37.26
N LEU A 3 -9.57 -21.94 -38.38
CA LEU A 3 -8.76 -20.69 -38.39
C LEU A 3 -9.51 -19.46 -37.84
N LYS A 4 -10.84 -19.38 -38.02
CA LYS A 4 -11.65 -18.27 -37.48
C LYS A 4 -11.79 -18.37 -35.96
N ALA A 5 -11.91 -19.59 -35.43
CA ALA A 5 -11.97 -19.83 -34.00
C ALA A 5 -10.65 -19.46 -33.31
N LEU A 6 -9.51 -19.82 -33.90
CA LEU A 6 -8.18 -19.48 -33.38
C LEU A 6 -7.95 -17.96 -33.32
N GLY A 7 -8.31 -17.23 -34.39
CA GLY A 7 -8.18 -15.78 -34.43
C GLY A 7 -9.08 -15.06 -33.42
N SER A 8 -10.25 -15.61 -33.11
CA SER A 8 -11.13 -15.09 -32.05
C SER A 8 -10.54 -15.32 -30.67
N LEU A 9 -9.95 -16.50 -30.44
CA LEU A 9 -9.34 -16.88 -29.17
C LEU A 9 -8.11 -16.02 -28.83
N VAL A 10 -7.27 -15.71 -29.84
CA VAL A 10 -6.12 -14.80 -29.68
C VAL A 10 -6.55 -13.38 -29.31
N LYS A 11 -7.63 -12.86 -29.90
CA LYS A 11 -8.17 -11.54 -29.54
C LYS A 11 -8.67 -11.48 -28.09
N ILE A 12 -9.34 -12.55 -27.64
CA ILE A 12 -9.81 -12.65 -26.25
C ILE A 12 -8.62 -12.70 -25.30
N LEU A 13 -7.60 -13.52 -25.59
CA LEU A 13 -6.39 -13.63 -24.78
C LEU A 13 -5.64 -12.30 -24.66
N LEU A 14 -5.48 -11.57 -25.77
CA LEU A 14 -4.88 -10.23 -25.77
C LEU A 14 -5.71 -9.21 -25.00
N GLY A 15 -7.05 -9.29 -25.10
CA GLY A 15 -7.93 -8.45 -24.30
C GLY A 15 -7.77 -8.70 -22.79
N VAL A 16 -7.72 -9.97 -22.39
CA VAL A 16 -7.55 -10.38 -20.99
C VAL A 16 -6.20 -9.93 -20.44
N SER A 17 -5.11 -10.07 -21.21
CA SER A 17 -3.78 -9.66 -20.74
C SER A 17 -3.68 -8.14 -20.52
N VAL A 18 -4.26 -7.33 -21.40
CA VAL A 18 -4.30 -5.87 -21.26
C VAL A 18 -5.11 -5.45 -20.03
N ILE A 19 -6.29 -6.06 -19.82
CA ILE A 19 -7.13 -5.78 -18.65
C ILE A 19 -6.38 -6.14 -17.37
N THR A 20 -5.73 -7.31 -17.35
CA THR A 20 -4.96 -7.77 -16.19
C THR A 20 -3.82 -6.80 -15.88
N GLY A 21 -3.09 -6.34 -16.89
CA GLY A 21 -2.03 -5.34 -16.73
C GLY A 21 -2.55 -4.01 -16.15
N LEU A 22 -3.69 -3.51 -16.64
CA LEU A 22 -4.30 -2.29 -16.12
C LEU A 22 -4.73 -2.44 -14.66
N VAL A 23 -5.35 -3.56 -14.29
CA VAL A 23 -5.77 -3.84 -12.91
C VAL A 23 -4.57 -3.81 -11.97
N LEU A 24 -3.45 -4.44 -12.34
CA LEU A 24 -2.24 -4.44 -11.52
C LEU A 24 -1.69 -3.02 -11.30
N ILE A 25 -1.68 -2.18 -12.34
CA ILE A 25 -1.22 -0.78 -12.23
C ILE A 25 -2.13 0.03 -11.30
N VAL A 26 -3.45 -0.12 -11.44
CA VAL A 26 -4.43 0.58 -10.61
C VAL A 26 -4.31 0.16 -9.15
N VAL A 27 -4.22 -1.14 -8.87
CA VAL A 27 -4.06 -1.66 -7.50
C VAL A 27 -2.76 -1.17 -6.88
N SER A 28 -1.64 -1.21 -7.62
CA SER A 28 -0.35 -0.72 -7.12
C SER A 28 -0.40 0.77 -6.77
N ARG A 29 -1.01 1.60 -7.62
CA ARG A 29 -1.18 3.03 -7.34
C ARG A 29 -2.10 3.29 -6.16
N TRP A 30 -3.23 2.59 -6.13
CA TRP A 30 -4.19 2.72 -5.03
C TRP A 30 -3.56 2.36 -3.70
N GLU A 31 -2.72 1.33 -3.64
CA GLU A 31 -1.98 0.96 -2.44
C GLU A 31 -1.03 2.08 -1.99
N ASP A 32 -0.24 2.63 -2.92
CA ASP A 32 0.71 3.71 -2.62
C ASP A 32 0.02 4.99 -2.13
N ASP A 33 -1.13 5.33 -2.72
CA ASP A 33 -1.93 6.48 -2.29
C ASP A 33 -2.60 6.19 -0.94
N SER A 34 -3.18 5.00 -0.76
CA SER A 34 -3.90 4.62 0.46
C SER A 34 -3.00 4.63 1.69
N LYS A 35 -1.80 4.02 1.60
CA LYS A 35 -0.84 4.03 2.72
C LYS A 35 -0.37 5.44 3.06
N THR A 36 -0.17 6.27 2.03
CA THR A 36 0.31 7.65 2.21
C THR A 36 -0.76 8.51 2.88
N ASN A 37 -2.01 8.40 2.43
CA ASN A 37 -3.13 9.13 3.03
C ASN A 37 -3.33 8.73 4.50
N GLN A 38 -3.26 7.43 4.79
CA GLN A 38 -3.43 6.96 6.17
C GLN A 38 -2.28 7.36 7.08
N TRP A 39 -1.05 7.37 6.55
CA TRP A 39 0.10 7.88 7.28
C TRP A 39 -0.06 9.36 7.65
N TYR A 40 -0.50 10.20 6.71
CA TYR A 40 -0.79 11.61 7.00
C TYR A 40 -1.91 11.78 8.01
N ALA A 41 -2.98 10.98 7.93
CA ALA A 41 -4.06 11.01 8.90
C ALA A 41 -3.56 10.67 10.33
N CYS A 42 -2.67 9.69 10.47
CA CYS A 42 -2.05 9.34 11.74
C CYS A 42 -1.12 10.46 12.27
N GLU A 43 -0.35 11.11 11.40
CA GLU A 43 0.48 12.25 11.79
C GLU A 43 -0.36 13.45 12.24
N VAL A 44 -1.47 13.74 11.56
CA VAL A 44 -2.40 14.80 11.99
C VAL A 44 -2.99 14.47 13.36
N LYS A 45 -3.44 13.24 13.60
CA LYS A 45 -3.92 12.79 14.91
C LYS A 45 -2.83 12.96 15.99
N ARG A 46 -1.56 12.65 15.69
CA ARG A 46 -0.43 12.84 16.62
C ARG A 46 -0.29 14.30 17.05
N ILE A 47 -0.36 15.22 16.08
CA ILE A 47 -0.27 16.66 16.30
C ILE A 47 -1.48 17.15 17.12
N GLU A 48 -2.70 16.71 16.78
CA GLU A 48 -3.93 17.06 17.49
C GLU A 48 -3.91 16.64 18.96
N HIS A 49 -3.40 15.44 19.24
CA HIS A 49 -3.28 14.90 20.60
C HIS A 49 -2.08 15.48 21.37
N ARG A 50 -1.35 16.44 20.77
CA ARG A 50 -0.15 17.08 21.36
C ARG A 50 0.88 16.07 21.87
N ILE A 51 1.04 14.97 21.16
CA ILE A 51 2.03 13.94 21.48
C ILE A 51 3.39 14.42 20.96
N ALA A 52 3.89 15.49 21.58
CA ALA A 52 5.16 16.13 21.21
C ALA A 52 6.38 15.26 21.61
N SER A 53 6.20 14.32 22.54
CA SER A 53 7.26 13.44 23.04
C SER A 53 7.49 12.19 22.20
N ASP A 54 6.71 11.97 21.13
CA ASP A 54 6.92 10.83 20.25
C ASP A 54 7.88 11.19 19.11
N GLU A 55 9.15 11.45 19.48
CA GLU A 55 10.26 11.63 18.54
C GLU A 55 10.60 10.33 17.79
N SER A 56 10.26 9.20 18.40
CA SER A 56 10.45 7.84 17.90
C SER A 56 9.40 7.39 16.87
N GLY A 57 8.30 8.13 16.68
CA GLY A 57 7.22 7.76 15.76
C GLY A 57 6.44 6.50 16.16
N PHE A 58 6.45 6.13 17.45
CA PHE A 58 5.68 5.00 17.98
C PHE A 58 4.18 5.18 17.78
N TYR A 59 3.64 6.37 18.04
CA TYR A 59 2.23 6.68 17.84
C TYR A 59 1.82 6.46 16.39
N THR A 60 2.58 7.00 15.44
CA THR A 60 2.30 6.82 14.01
C THR A 60 2.39 5.35 13.64
N SER A 61 3.34 4.59 14.19
CA SER A 61 3.45 3.14 13.99
C SER A 61 2.22 2.38 14.52
N TYR A 62 1.78 2.65 15.75
CA TYR A 62 0.61 1.99 16.35
C TYR A 62 -0.70 2.40 15.67
N CYS A 63 -0.82 3.66 15.25
CA CYS A 63 -1.95 4.15 14.48
C CYS A 63 -2.05 3.44 13.13
N MET A 64 -0.95 3.36 12.38
CA MET A 64 -0.89 2.63 11.11
C MET A 64 -1.21 1.15 11.30
N GLU A 65 -0.72 0.53 12.39
CA GLU A 65 -1.07 -0.84 12.74
C GLU A 65 -2.58 -1.01 12.97
N ALA A 66 -3.21 -0.11 13.73
CA ALA A 66 -4.66 -0.12 13.95
C ALA A 66 -5.47 0.06 12.65
N GLU A 67 -4.97 0.88 11.72
CA GLU A 67 -5.57 1.10 10.39
C GLU A 67 -5.31 -0.06 9.41
N GLY A 68 -4.66 -1.14 9.85
CA GLY A 68 -4.48 -2.35 9.06
C GLY A 68 -3.20 -2.40 8.23
N TYR A 69 -2.18 -1.60 8.58
CA TYR A 69 -0.87 -1.63 7.93
C TYR A 69 0.17 -2.30 8.80
N PHE A 70 1.08 -3.06 8.20
CA PHE A 70 2.24 -3.60 8.89
C PHE A 70 3.49 -2.83 8.56
N ARG A 71 4.37 -2.72 9.57
CA ARG A 71 5.71 -2.21 9.37
C ARG A 71 6.57 -3.28 8.71
N LEU A 72 7.30 -2.89 7.66
CA LEU A 72 8.29 -3.74 7.04
C LEU A 72 9.50 -3.90 7.97
N SER A 73 10.00 -5.13 8.10
CA SER A 73 11.14 -5.47 8.98
C SER A 73 12.41 -4.66 8.68
N ARG A 74 12.59 -4.23 7.42
CA ARG A 74 13.70 -3.37 6.97
C ARG A 74 13.65 -1.93 7.49
N CYS A 75 12.52 -1.52 8.06
CA CYS A 75 12.36 -0.20 8.65
C CYS A 75 12.48 -0.31 10.16
N GLU A 76 13.68 -0.01 10.66
CA GLU A 76 13.96 0.07 12.09
C GLU A 76 13.43 1.39 12.65
N ILE A 77 12.77 1.32 13.81
CA ILE A 77 12.41 2.53 14.55
C ILE A 77 13.71 3.15 15.05
N SER A 78 14.08 4.28 14.47
CA SER A 78 15.12 5.15 15.03
C SER A 78 14.46 6.14 15.99
N PRO A 79 15.01 6.35 17.19
CA PRO A 79 14.40 7.20 18.22
C PRO A 79 14.29 8.67 17.85
N SER A 80 14.81 9.10 16.70
CA SER A 80 14.87 10.48 16.24
C SER A 80 14.16 10.72 14.89
N LEU A 81 13.48 9.71 14.32
CA LEU A 81 12.85 9.88 13.00
C LEU A 81 11.53 9.12 12.89
N SER A 82 10.44 9.85 12.61
CA SER A 82 9.18 9.25 12.15
C SER A 82 9.43 8.44 10.88
N LEU A 83 8.95 7.20 10.87
CA LEU A 83 9.07 6.30 9.72
C LEU A 83 8.22 6.81 8.55
N PRO A 84 8.73 6.81 7.31
CA PRO A 84 7.96 7.24 6.15
C PRO A 84 6.86 6.23 5.77
N PRO A 85 5.85 6.63 4.98
CA PRO A 85 4.78 5.75 4.51
C PRO A 85 5.28 4.54 3.71
N SER A 86 6.46 4.62 3.09
CA SER A 86 7.11 3.52 2.38
C SER A 86 7.55 2.35 3.28
N CYS A 87 7.57 2.56 4.59
CA CYS A 87 7.83 1.53 5.59
C CYS A 87 6.62 0.69 5.97
N TYR A 88 5.45 1.01 5.40
CA TYR A 88 4.20 0.35 5.71
C TYR A 88 3.66 -0.38 4.47
N ILE A 89 3.07 -1.54 4.72
CA ILE A 89 2.39 -2.38 3.72
C ILE A 89 1.01 -2.78 4.24
N PRO A 90 -0.03 -2.85 3.41
CA PRO A 90 -1.32 -3.31 3.88
C PRO A 90 -1.28 -4.76 4.36
N ARG A 91 -2.03 -5.08 5.41
CA ARG A 91 -2.15 -6.42 5.99
C ARG A 91 -2.49 -7.51 4.98
N TRP A 92 -3.38 -7.21 4.03
CA TRP A 92 -3.79 -8.17 3.01
C TRP A 92 -2.65 -8.53 2.03
N ARG A 93 -1.60 -7.71 1.94
CA ARG A 93 -0.45 -7.95 1.06
C ARG A 93 0.67 -8.72 1.76
N SER A 94 0.74 -8.71 3.09
CA SER A 94 1.78 -9.45 3.85
C SER A 94 1.54 -10.96 3.95
N HIS A 95 0.38 -11.45 3.49
CA HIS A 95 0.04 -12.87 3.46
C HIS A 95 0.44 -13.57 2.14
N PHE A 96 1.17 -12.89 1.27
CA PHE A 96 1.70 -13.41 0.01
C PHE A 96 3.23 -13.47 0.04
#